data_AF-A0A167J911-F1
#
_entry.id   AF-A0A167J911-F1
#
_cell.length_a   1.000
_cell.length_b   1.000
_cell.length_c   1.000
_cell.angle_alpha   90.00
_cell.angle_beta   90.00
_cell.angle_gamma   90.00
#
_symmetry.space_group_name_H-M   'P 1'
#
loop_
_entity.id
_entity.type
_entity.pdbx_description
1 polymer ?
#
loop_
_entity_poly.entity_id
_entity_poly.type
_entity_poly.pdbx_seq_one_letter_code
_entity_poly.pdbx_strand_id
1 'polypeptide(L)'
;MHIKRTFGRSVSGTPAKTTVPMQRGVSITILAAMCERGIVSLSLKKPTAVITKKKRKLNIYTNVEVNGQIDTRTQHYLNFLSHTMDVLDSQSMQECYLIIDNTSIHKADEMKDFISSRGYKWAYLSVYSPFLNPIEKMWSKIKLDVCREEIAESDDLILRITESAKTVTLSDCLGWINHAISFFSCCLNREQKL
;
A
#
# COMPACT_ATOMS: atom_id res chain seq x y z
N MET A 1 9.79 -1.72 -7.98
CA MET A 1 10.59 -1.69 -6.73
C MET A 1 11.92 -1.07 -7.08
N HIS A 2 12.37 -0.03 -6.36
CA HIS A 2 13.69 0.54 -6.61
C HIS A 2 14.76 -0.40 -6.05
N ILE A 3 15.66 -0.83 -6.93
CA ILE A 3 16.80 -1.69 -6.64
C ILE A 3 17.61 -1.08 -5.49
N LYS A 4 17.90 -1.91 -4.46
CA LYS A 4 18.84 -1.59 -3.38
C LYS A 4 20.12 -1.05 -4.01
N ARG A 5 20.62 0.12 -3.60
CA ARG A 5 21.91 0.60 -4.11
C ARG A 5 22.98 -0.44 -3.78
N THR A 6 23.54 -1.08 -4.81
CA THR A 6 24.70 -1.93 -4.67
C THR A 6 25.90 -1.02 -4.39
N PHE A 7 26.40 -1.05 -3.16
CA PHE A 7 27.60 -0.31 -2.79
C PHE A 7 28.83 -1.14 -3.15
N GLY A 8 29.54 -0.74 -4.21
CA GLY A 8 30.85 -1.31 -4.55
C GLY A 8 31.96 -0.55 -3.82
N ARG A 9 32.89 -1.27 -3.20
CA ARG A 9 34.16 -0.70 -2.74
C ARG A 9 35.26 -1.07 -3.74
N SER A 10 36.10 -0.11 -4.07
CA SER A 10 37.30 -0.33 -4.89
C SER A 10 38.52 0.18 -4.16
N VAL A 11 39.70 -0.32 -4.55
CA VAL A 11 40.97 0.17 -4.02
C VAL A 11 41.16 1.64 -4.37
N SER A 12 41.81 2.40 -3.48
CA SER A 12 42.09 3.83 -3.69
C SER A 12 42.78 4.06 -5.03
N GLY A 13 42.26 5.01 -5.82
CA GLY A 13 42.74 5.29 -7.18
C GLY A 13 42.10 4.45 -8.29
N THR A 14 41.21 3.50 -7.98
CA THR A 14 40.46 2.73 -8.98
C THR A 14 38.96 3.02 -8.93
N PRO A 15 38.28 3.23 -10.08
CA PRO A 15 36.83 3.41 -10.09
C PRO A 15 36.09 2.14 -9.68
N ALA A 16 35.11 2.27 -8.78
CA ALA A 16 34.17 1.20 -8.51
C ALA A 16 33.29 0.97 -9.74
N LYS A 17 33.39 -0.22 -10.34
CA LYS A 17 32.54 -0.63 -11.46
C LYS A 17 31.34 -1.38 -10.90
N THR A 18 30.14 -0.97 -11.29
CA THR A 18 28.91 -1.71 -10.99
C THR A 18 28.12 -1.90 -12.28
N THR A 19 27.53 -3.08 -12.44
CA THR A 19 26.57 -3.36 -13.51
C THR A 19 25.19 -2.92 -13.04
N VAL A 20 24.58 -1.97 -13.74
CA VAL A 20 23.21 -1.55 -13.47
C VAL A 20 22.28 -2.37 -14.38
N PRO A 21 21.37 -3.18 -13.85
CA PRO A 21 20.39 -3.89 -14.66
C PRO A 21 19.52 -2.85 -15.40
N MET A 22 19.53 -2.89 -16.74
CA MET A 22 18.70 -2.00 -17.57
C MET A 22 17.27 -2.51 -17.75
N GLN A 23 16.99 -3.78 -17.42
CA GLN A 23 15.67 -4.36 -17.59
C GLN A 23 14.68 -3.84 -16.53
N ARG A 24 13.59 -3.23 -17.01
CA ARG A 24 12.44 -2.88 -16.19
C ARG A 24 11.62 -4.14 -15.95
N GLY A 25 11.68 -4.68 -14.73
CA GLY A 25 10.78 -5.74 -14.29
C GLY A 25 9.32 -5.30 -14.28
N VAL A 26 8.41 -6.27 -14.22
CA VAL A 26 6.96 -6.06 -14.15
C VAL A 26 6.60 -5.28 -12.87
N SER A 27 5.87 -4.17 -13.00
CA SER A 27 5.45 -3.35 -11.85
C SER A 27 4.14 -3.83 -11.25
N ILE A 28 4.12 -4.26 -10.00
CA ILE A 28 2.90 -4.61 -9.27
C ILE A 28 2.27 -3.34 -8.67
N THR A 29 0.95 -3.19 -8.80
CA THR A 29 0.17 -2.18 -8.07
C THR A 29 -0.37 -2.78 -6.79
N ILE A 30 -0.26 -2.06 -5.68
CA ILE A 30 -0.71 -2.52 -4.37
C ILE A 30 -1.59 -1.44 -3.76
N LEU A 31 -2.75 -1.82 -3.25
CA LEU A 31 -3.64 -0.98 -2.44
C LEU A 31 -3.71 -1.59 -1.04
N ALA A 32 -3.71 -0.76 -0.01
CA ALA A 32 -3.86 -1.23 1.36
C ALA A 32 -4.58 -0.20 2.22
N ALA A 33 -5.22 -0.72 3.27
CA ALA A 33 -5.81 0.07 4.35
C ALA A 33 -5.33 -0.51 5.68
N MET A 34 -5.05 0.37 6.64
CA MET A 34 -4.64 -0.02 7.99
C MET A 34 -5.37 0.81 9.03
N CYS A 35 -5.49 0.27 10.23
CA CYS A 35 -5.95 0.96 11.42
C CYS A 35 -5.08 0.55 12.62
N GLU A 36 -5.44 1.01 13.82
CA GLU A 36 -4.75 0.63 15.06
C GLU A 36 -4.78 -0.89 15.33
N ARG A 37 -5.76 -1.60 14.75
CA ARG A 37 -5.94 -3.06 14.89
C ARG A 37 -5.16 -3.86 13.85
N GLY A 38 -4.34 -3.22 13.02
CA GLY A 38 -3.54 -3.88 12.00
C GLY A 38 -3.91 -3.48 10.57
N ILE A 39 -3.52 -4.33 9.62
CA ILE A 39 -3.87 -4.18 8.21
C ILE A 39 -5.31 -4.67 8.03
N VAL A 40 -6.18 -3.79 7.52
CA VAL A 40 -7.60 -4.08 7.26
C VAL A 40 -7.73 -4.81 5.93
N SER A 41 -7.03 -4.35 4.91
CA SER A 41 -7.07 -4.92 3.56
C SER A 41 -5.75 -4.70 2.84
N LEU A 42 -5.36 -5.66 2.01
CA LEU A 42 -4.17 -5.60 1.17
C LEU A 42 -4.49 -6.27 -0.18
N SER A 43 -4.57 -5.47 -1.23
CA SER A 43 -4.86 -5.93 -2.60
C SER A 43 -3.63 -5.78 -3.48
N LEU A 44 -3.18 -6.86 -4.09
CA LEU A 44 -2.03 -6.89 -5.00
C LEU A 44 -2.48 -7.19 -6.42
N LYS A 45 -2.00 -6.42 -7.40
CA LYS A 45 -2.31 -6.60 -8.82
C LYS A 45 -1.05 -6.63 -9.67
N LYS A 46 -0.78 -7.78 -10.29
CA LYS A 46 0.20 -7.89 -11.39
C LYS A 46 -0.44 -7.30 -12.68
N PRO A 47 0.30 -6.55 -13.50
CA PRO A 47 -0.10 -6.25 -14.87
C PRO A 47 -0.07 -7.56 -15.66
N THR A 48 -1.24 -8.06 -16.05
CA THR A 48 -1.35 -9.30 -16.85
C THR A 48 -1.63 -8.92 -18.30
N ALA A 49 -0.76 -9.34 -19.22
CA ALA A 49 -1.11 -9.41 -20.64
C ALA A 49 -2.09 -10.59 -20.83
N VAL A 50 -3.23 -10.30 -21.45
CA VAL A 50 -4.42 -11.18 -21.51
C VAL A 50 -4.09 -12.57 -22.04
N ILE A 51 -4.07 -13.60 -21.18
CA ILE A 51 -4.29 -15.00 -21.56
C ILE A 51 -5.11 -15.69 -20.45
N THR A 52 -6.29 -16.17 -20.82
CA THR A 52 -7.29 -16.85 -19.98
C THR A 52 -6.85 -18.24 -19.50
N LYS A 53 -7.07 -18.59 -18.21
CA LYS A 53 -7.69 -19.88 -17.76
C LYS A 53 -7.77 -20.11 -16.22
N LYS A 54 -8.91 -20.73 -15.84
CA LYS A 54 -9.32 -21.61 -14.70
C LYS A 54 -9.14 -21.22 -13.21
N LYS A 55 -10.31 -20.93 -12.60
CA LYS A 55 -10.64 -20.71 -11.17
C LYS A 55 -10.17 -21.80 -10.19
N ARG A 56 -9.66 -21.41 -9.02
CA ARG A 56 -9.56 -22.21 -7.78
C ARG A 56 -9.93 -21.38 -6.52
N LYS A 57 -10.29 -22.11 -5.44
CA LYS A 57 -11.03 -21.71 -4.22
C LYS A 57 -10.40 -20.61 -3.34
N LEU A 58 -11.30 -19.85 -2.71
CA LEU A 58 -11.17 -18.64 -1.87
C LEU A 58 -10.45 -18.89 -0.54
N ASN A 59 -9.48 -18.04 -0.20
CA ASN A 59 -8.84 -17.96 1.12
C ASN A 59 -8.68 -16.47 1.52
N ILE A 60 -8.60 -16.22 2.82
CA ILE A 60 -8.76 -14.92 3.53
C ILE A 60 -7.84 -13.78 3.04
N TYR A 61 -6.82 -14.07 2.23
CA TYR A 61 -6.05 -13.09 1.46
C TYR A 61 -6.51 -13.15 0.01
N THR A 62 -7.24 -12.14 -0.45
CA THR A 62 -7.79 -12.13 -1.80
C THR A 62 -6.69 -11.93 -2.84
N ASN A 63 -6.11 -13.04 -3.32
CA ASN A 63 -5.58 -13.12 -4.68
C ASN A 63 -6.78 -12.96 -5.62
N VAL A 64 -7.13 -11.73 -5.94
CA VAL A 64 -8.18 -11.46 -6.91
C VAL A 64 -7.61 -11.71 -8.32
N GLU A 65 -7.60 -12.97 -8.76
CA GLU A 65 -7.64 -13.26 -10.19
C GLU A 65 -9.06 -13.02 -10.69
N VAL A 66 -9.41 -11.75 -11.00
CA VAL A 66 -10.63 -11.49 -11.77
C VAL A 66 -10.37 -11.87 -13.22
N ASN A 67 -10.99 -12.96 -13.66
CA ASN A 67 -11.37 -13.09 -15.06
C ASN A 67 -12.42 -12.01 -15.35
N GLY A 68 -11.99 -10.88 -15.88
CA GLY A 68 -12.88 -9.79 -16.23
C GLY A 68 -12.07 -8.63 -16.79
N GLN A 69 -12.56 -8.11 -17.93
CA GLN A 69 -12.34 -6.80 -18.53
C GLN A 69 -11.45 -5.84 -17.75
N ILE A 70 -10.51 -5.17 -18.46
CA ILE A 70 -9.66 -4.09 -17.93
C ILE A 70 -10.54 -3.12 -17.13
N ASP A 71 -10.54 -3.26 -15.82
CA ASP A 71 -11.28 -2.35 -14.96
C ASP A 71 -10.52 -1.02 -14.95
N THR A 72 -11.25 0.08 -15.02
CA THR A 72 -10.66 1.42 -14.94
C THR A 72 -9.94 1.58 -13.59
N ARG A 73 -8.93 2.45 -13.50
CA ARG A 73 -8.20 2.71 -12.23
C ARG A 73 -9.16 3.00 -11.07
N THR A 74 -10.27 3.67 -11.37
CA THR A 74 -11.35 3.99 -10.43
C THR A 74 -12.10 2.74 -9.96
N GLN A 75 -12.54 1.86 -10.88
CA GLN A 75 -13.31 0.68 -10.49
C GLN A 75 -12.49 -0.29 -9.63
N HIS A 76 -11.20 -0.46 -9.94
CA HIS A 76 -10.30 -1.25 -9.09
C HIS A 76 -10.22 -0.71 -7.66
N TYR A 77 -10.17 0.61 -7.52
CA TYR A 77 -10.16 1.25 -6.21
C TYR A 77 -11.53 1.12 -5.51
N LEU A 78 -12.64 1.26 -6.23
CA LEU A 78 -13.99 1.03 -5.69
C LEU A 78 -14.16 -0.40 -5.15
N ASN A 79 -13.71 -1.41 -5.90
CA ASN A 79 -13.76 -2.81 -5.46
C ASN A 79 -12.92 -3.01 -4.18
N PHE A 80 -11.72 -2.43 -4.15
CA PHE A 80 -10.85 -2.45 -2.96
C PHE A 80 -11.52 -1.76 -1.76
N LEU A 81 -12.12 -0.60 -1.97
CA LEU A 81 -12.80 0.18 -0.94
C LEU A 81 -14.04 -0.54 -0.41
N SER A 82 -14.83 -1.14 -1.29
CA SER A 82 -15.98 -1.98 -0.91
C SER A 82 -15.55 -3.11 0.00
N HIS A 83 -14.53 -3.87 -0.41
CA HIS A 83 -14.00 -4.97 0.40
C HIS A 83 -13.47 -4.49 1.76
N THR A 84 -12.78 -3.34 1.77
CA THR A 84 -12.27 -2.74 3.01
C THR A 84 -13.42 -2.39 3.95
N MET A 85 -14.49 -1.76 3.45
CA MET A 85 -15.66 -1.43 4.26
C MET A 85 -16.40 -2.68 4.74
N ASP A 86 -16.51 -3.73 3.92
CA ASP A 86 -17.10 -5.01 4.38
C ASP A 86 -16.34 -5.58 5.59
N VAL A 87 -15.00 -5.50 5.58
CA VAL A 87 -14.16 -5.91 6.71
C VAL A 87 -14.41 -5.00 7.92
N LEU A 88 -14.44 -3.68 7.74
CA LEU A 88 -14.71 -2.73 8.83
C LEU A 88 -16.10 -2.91 9.44
N ASP A 89 -17.11 -3.16 8.61
CA ASP A 89 -18.49 -3.43 9.02
C ASP A 89 -18.56 -4.69 9.88
N SER A 90 -17.82 -5.74 9.51
CA SER A 90 -17.72 -6.99 10.29
C SER A 90 -17.07 -6.79 11.68
N GLN A 91 -16.31 -5.70 11.85
CA GLN A 91 -15.63 -5.34 13.09
C GLN A 91 -16.39 -4.23 13.86
N SER A 92 -17.60 -3.86 13.43
CA SER A 92 -18.41 -2.78 14.02
C SER A 92 -17.69 -1.42 14.05
N MET A 93 -16.93 -1.09 13.00
CA MET A 93 -16.16 0.16 12.88
C MET A 93 -16.86 1.22 12.01
N GLN A 94 -18.19 1.18 11.88
CA GLN A 94 -18.95 2.07 10.98
C GLN A 94 -18.88 3.56 11.37
N GLU A 95 -18.57 3.87 12.63
CA GLU A 95 -18.44 5.24 13.12
C GLU A 95 -17.03 5.85 12.91
N CYS A 96 -16.09 5.07 12.35
CA CYS A 96 -14.73 5.53 12.14
C CYS A 96 -14.60 6.46 10.93
N TYR A 97 -13.58 7.33 10.96
CA TYR A 97 -13.20 8.16 9.82
C TYR A 97 -12.27 7.41 8.88
N LEU A 98 -12.59 7.41 7.59
CA LEU A 98 -11.68 6.99 6.53
C LEU A 98 -10.75 8.15 6.16
N ILE A 99 -9.46 7.98 6.43
CA ILE A 99 -8.44 8.93 5.99
C ILE A 99 -7.87 8.44 4.67
N ILE A 100 -8.06 9.24 3.61
CA ILE A 100 -7.71 8.87 2.24
C ILE A 100 -6.60 9.80 1.72
N ASP A 101 -5.64 9.23 1.00
CA ASP A 101 -4.59 10.04 0.37
C ASP A 101 -5.18 11.00 -0.69
N ASN A 102 -4.50 12.12 -0.93
CA ASN A 102 -5.01 13.19 -1.78
C ASN A 102 -4.58 13.02 -3.24
N THR A 103 -4.86 11.85 -3.81
CA THR A 103 -4.51 11.52 -5.20
C THR A 103 -5.73 11.64 -6.12
N SER A 104 -5.51 11.89 -7.41
CA SER A 104 -6.60 12.05 -8.39
C SER A 104 -7.48 10.81 -8.52
N ILE A 105 -6.93 9.60 -8.30
CA ILE A 105 -7.67 8.35 -8.36
C ILE A 105 -8.68 8.19 -7.21
N HIS A 106 -8.60 9.01 -6.16
CA HIS A 106 -9.50 8.96 -4.99
C HIS A 106 -10.58 10.05 -5.00
N LYS A 107 -10.68 10.85 -6.07
CA LYS A 107 -11.53 12.06 -6.13
C LYS A 107 -12.79 11.95 -7.00
N ALA A 108 -13.04 10.83 -7.67
CA ALA A 108 -14.29 10.61 -8.39
C ALA A 108 -15.49 10.71 -7.44
N ASP A 109 -16.55 11.39 -7.88
CA ASP A 109 -17.72 11.67 -7.04
C ASP A 109 -18.45 10.40 -6.60
N GLU A 110 -18.46 9.37 -7.45
CA GLU A 110 -19.01 8.05 -7.14
C GLU A 110 -18.41 7.44 -5.85
N MET A 111 -17.12 7.71 -5.54
CA MET A 111 -16.52 7.23 -4.29
C MET A 111 -17.09 7.93 -3.06
N LYS A 112 -17.38 9.23 -3.16
CA LYS A 112 -17.91 10.01 -2.04
C LYS A 112 -19.31 9.55 -1.68
N ASP A 113 -20.14 9.36 -2.71
CA ASP A 113 -21.50 8.85 -2.56
C ASP A 113 -21.47 7.42 -1.99
N PHE A 114 -20.55 6.58 -2.48
CA PHE A 114 -20.38 5.22 -2.00
C PHE A 114 -20.01 5.15 -0.51
N ILE A 115 -19.00 5.92 -0.07
CA ILE A 115 -18.59 5.98 1.34
C ILE A 115 -19.74 6.50 2.22
N SER A 116 -20.40 7.59 1.80
CA SER A 116 -21.52 8.20 2.52
C SER A 116 -22.69 7.24 2.69
N SER A 117 -23.01 6.48 1.64
CA SER A 117 -24.13 5.53 1.63
C SER A 117 -24.00 4.41 2.66
N ARG A 118 -22.77 4.11 3.10
CA ARG A 118 -22.47 3.14 4.15
C ARG A 118 -22.32 3.75 5.55
N GLY A 119 -22.55 5.05 5.70
CA GLY A 119 -22.51 5.75 6.98
C GLY A 119 -21.11 6.18 7.45
N TYR A 120 -20.06 5.95 6.65
CA TYR A 120 -18.71 6.35 6.99
C TYR A 120 -18.50 7.85 6.76
N LYS A 121 -17.70 8.47 7.63
CA LYS A 121 -17.13 9.79 7.39
C LYS A 121 -15.75 9.64 6.77
N TRP A 122 -15.31 10.60 5.97
CA TRP A 122 -13.97 10.56 5.39
C TRP A 122 -13.33 11.95 5.33
N ALA A 123 -12.00 11.95 5.26
CA ALA A 123 -11.21 13.14 5.04
C ALA A 123 -10.03 12.83 4.12
N TYR A 124 -9.64 13.79 3.28
CA TYR A 124 -8.41 13.70 2.52
C TYR A 124 -7.25 14.25 3.33
N LEU A 125 -6.09 13.61 3.22
CA LEU A 125 -4.85 14.18 3.75
C LEU A 125 -4.47 15.47 3.01
N SER A 126 -3.70 16.33 3.66
CA SER A 126 -3.09 17.48 3.00
C SER A 126 -2.10 17.02 1.93
N VAL A 127 -2.05 17.75 0.82
CA VAL A 127 -1.12 17.46 -0.27
C VAL A 127 0.32 17.57 0.23
N TYR A 128 1.19 16.64 -0.18
CA TYR A 128 2.61 16.60 0.19
C TYR A 128 2.89 16.45 1.70
N SER A 129 1.96 15.84 2.45
CA SER A 129 2.14 15.58 3.90
C SER A 129 2.21 14.08 4.22
N PRO A 130 3.18 13.33 3.66
CA PRO A 130 3.29 11.88 3.91
C PRO A 130 3.59 11.53 5.36
N PHE A 131 4.15 12.48 6.14
CA PHE A 131 4.39 12.31 7.58
C PHE A 131 3.09 12.23 8.40
N LEU A 132 1.97 12.72 7.86
CA LEU A 132 0.63 12.57 8.45
C LEU A 132 -0.05 11.26 8.02
N ASN A 133 0.59 10.44 7.18
CA ASN A 133 0.04 9.19 6.68
C ASN A 133 0.75 7.97 7.31
N PRO A 134 0.17 7.31 8.33
CA PRO A 134 0.78 6.16 8.99
C PRO A 134 1.14 5.01 8.02
N ILE A 135 0.40 4.88 6.91
CA ILE A 135 0.62 3.80 5.94
C ILE A 135 1.99 3.90 5.25
N GLU A 136 2.60 5.08 5.21
CA GLU A 136 3.95 5.26 4.65
C GLU A 136 5.02 4.53 5.46
N LYS A 137 4.83 4.44 6.78
CA LYS A 137 5.71 3.66 7.67
C LYS A 137 5.48 2.16 7.49
N MET A 138 4.22 1.74 7.31
CA MET A 138 3.88 0.35 6.95
C MET A 138 4.58 -0.05 5.65
N TRP A 139 4.48 0.78 4.61
CA TRP A 139 5.16 0.53 3.34
C TRP A 139 6.67 0.51 3.48
N SER A 140 7.23 1.37 4.33
CA SER A 140 8.67 1.37 4.61
C SER A 140 9.12 0.03 5.23
N LYS A 141 8.38 -0.50 6.22
CA LYS A 141 8.67 -1.80 6.83
C LYS A 141 8.56 -2.95 5.83
N ILE A 142 7.44 -3.03 5.09
CA ILE A 142 7.22 -4.09 4.08
C ILE A 142 8.30 -4.04 2.99
N LYS A 143 8.60 -2.85 2.45
CA LYS A 143 9.65 -2.70 1.42
C LYS A 143 11.02 -3.11 1.94
N LEU A 144 11.37 -2.71 3.17
CA LEU A 144 12.66 -3.06 3.76
C LEU A 144 12.82 -4.57 3.84
N ASP A 145 11.79 -5.26 4.30
CA ASP A 145 11.80 -6.71 4.49
C ASP A 145 11.78 -7.48 3.16
N VAL A 146 10.95 -7.09 2.18
CA VAL A 146 10.96 -7.69 0.84
C VAL A 146 12.30 -7.48 0.11
N CYS A 147 12.96 -6.35 0.34
CA CYS A 147 14.26 -6.04 -0.27
C CYS A 147 15.46 -6.51 0.58
N ARG A 148 15.28 -7.32 1.63
CA ARG A 148 16.40 -7.87 2.42
C ARG A 148 17.27 -8.77 1.55
N GLU A 149 16.64 -9.65 0.79
CA GLU A 149 17.27 -10.61 -0.11
C GLU A 149 17.15 -10.17 -1.57
N GLU A 150 18.04 -10.67 -2.42
CA GLU A 150 17.89 -10.49 -3.87
C GLU A 150 16.60 -11.16 -4.34
N ILE A 151 15.92 -10.52 -5.30
CA ILE A 151 14.70 -11.05 -5.91
C ILE A 151 15.15 -11.73 -7.21
N ALA A 152 15.16 -13.06 -7.19
CA ALA A 152 15.38 -13.90 -8.36
C ALA A 152 14.14 -13.92 -9.26
N GLU A 153 14.32 -14.25 -10.54
CA GLU A 153 13.20 -14.36 -11.50
C GLU A 153 12.15 -15.42 -11.11
N SER A 154 12.56 -16.43 -10.35
CA SER A 154 11.67 -17.49 -9.84
C SER A 154 10.87 -17.09 -8.61
N ASP A 155 11.17 -15.94 -7.97
CA ASP A 155 10.52 -15.53 -6.75
C ASP A 155 9.10 -15.04 -7.00
N ASP A 156 8.14 -15.57 -6.22
CA ASP A 156 6.81 -14.98 -6.20
C ASP A 156 6.79 -13.73 -5.33
N LEU A 157 6.96 -12.58 -6.00
CA LEU A 157 6.93 -11.26 -5.35
C LEU A 157 5.63 -11.02 -4.56
N ILE A 158 4.48 -11.57 -5.00
CA ILE A 158 3.21 -11.44 -4.27
C ILE A 158 3.30 -12.16 -2.92
N LEU A 159 3.81 -13.40 -2.93
CA LEU A 159 4.00 -14.17 -1.71
C LEU A 159 4.95 -13.44 -0.76
N ARG A 160 6.09 -12.95 -1.25
CA ARG A 160 7.05 -12.19 -0.41
C ARG A 160 6.42 -10.96 0.24
N ILE A 161 5.65 -10.17 -0.52
CA ILE A 161 4.94 -9.01 0.03
C ILE A 161 3.90 -9.45 1.06
N THR A 162 3.19 -10.53 0.80
CA THR A 162 2.16 -11.07 1.70
C THR A 162 2.76 -11.57 3.01
N GLU A 163 3.85 -12.33 2.96
CA GLU A 163 4.57 -12.78 4.16
C GLU A 163 5.16 -11.59 4.93
N SER A 164 5.72 -10.62 4.21
CA SER A 164 6.23 -9.41 4.84
C SER A 164 5.13 -8.61 5.55
N ALA A 165 3.95 -8.48 4.95
CA ALA A 165 2.80 -7.82 5.55
C ALA A 165 2.34 -8.51 6.85
N LYS A 166 2.46 -9.84 6.96
CA LYS A 166 2.16 -10.58 8.20
C LYS A 166 3.10 -10.25 9.37
N THR A 167 4.27 -9.67 9.09
CA THR A 167 5.22 -9.23 10.14
C THR A 167 4.83 -7.89 10.78
N VAL A 168 3.81 -7.21 10.24
CA VAL A 168 3.27 -5.97 10.82
C VAL A 168 2.46 -6.31 12.06
N THR A 169 2.88 -5.76 13.20
CA THR A 169 2.25 -5.99 14.50
C THR A 169 1.29 -4.86 14.86
N LEU A 170 0.41 -5.10 15.84
CA LEU A 170 -0.46 -4.06 16.41
C LEU A 170 0.34 -2.90 16.99
N SER A 171 1.46 -3.19 17.65
CA SER A 171 2.35 -2.18 18.22
C SER A 171 2.95 -1.29 17.14
N ASP A 172 3.32 -1.85 16.00
CA ASP A 172 3.78 -1.06 14.86
C ASP A 172 2.69 -0.09 14.38
N CYS A 173 1.47 -0.59 14.15
CA CYS A 173 0.35 0.22 13.67
C CYS A 173 0.03 1.38 14.62
N LEU A 174 -0.09 1.09 15.92
CA LEU A 174 -0.30 2.10 16.95
C LEU A 174 0.86 3.11 17.00
N GLY A 175 2.10 2.63 16.97
CA GLY A 175 3.28 3.49 16.96
C GLY A 175 3.33 4.43 15.76
N TRP A 176 2.97 3.96 14.57
CA TRP A 176 2.93 4.79 13.35
C TRP A 176 1.79 5.81 13.37
N ILE A 177 0.62 5.44 13.91
CA ILE A 177 -0.50 6.36 14.10
C ILE A 177 -0.11 7.47 15.08
N ASN A 178 0.46 7.11 16.23
CA ASN A 178 0.90 8.07 17.24
C ASN A 178 2.01 8.98 16.71
N HIS A 179 2.94 8.45 15.92
CA HIS A 179 3.95 9.24 15.24
C HIS A 179 3.33 10.24 14.26
N ALA A 180 2.29 9.88 13.49
CA ALA A 180 1.59 10.84 12.64
C ALA A 180 0.89 11.94 13.46
N ILE A 181 0.23 11.55 14.56
CA ILE A 181 -0.46 12.47 15.47
C ILE A 181 0.51 13.47 16.12
N SER A 182 1.76 13.08 16.40
CA SER A 182 2.74 13.99 17.01
C SER A 182 3.06 15.22 16.17
N PHE A 183 2.76 15.21 14.87
CA PHE A 183 2.92 16.37 13.99
C PHE A 183 1.69 17.31 13.97
N PHE A 184 0.56 16.92 14.56
CA PHE A 184 -0.69 17.67 14.44
C PHE A 184 -0.57 19.06 15.07
N SER A 185 0.03 19.16 16.26
CA SER A 185 0.27 20.44 16.94
C SER A 185 1.11 21.37 16.07
N CYS A 186 2.23 20.89 15.54
CA CYS A 186 3.11 21.67 14.68
C CYS A 186 2.41 22.09 13.37
N CYS A 187 1.54 21.24 12.80
CA CYS A 187 0.71 21.60 11.65
C CYS A 187 -0.29 22.71 11.97
N LEU A 188 -0.98 22.62 13.11
CA LEU A 188 -1.93 23.64 13.58
C LEU A 188 -1.23 24.98 13.84
N ASN A 189 0.02 24.93 14.32
CA ASN A 189 0.89 26.09 14.53
C ASN A 189 1.55 26.61 13.24
N ARG A 190 1.37 25.93 12.10
CA ARG A 190 1.97 26.28 10.80
C ARG A 190 3.50 26.34 10.83
N GLU A 191 4.12 25.44 11.58
CA GLU A 191 5.57 25.32 11.62
C GLU A 191 6.11 24.88 10.25
N GLN A 192 7.15 25.55 9.74
CA GLN A 192 7.65 25.36 8.38
C GLN A 192 8.61 24.18 8.21
N LYS A 193 9.03 23.53 9.31
CA LYS A 193 9.93 22.36 9.30
C LYS A 193 9.30 21.24 10.11
N LEU A 194 8.74 20.26 9.41
CA LEU A 194 8.17 19.03 9.95
C LEU A 194 8.97 17.83 9.41
#